data_AF-A0A2N3G0H7-F1
#
_entry.id   AF-A0A2N3G0H7-F1
#
_cell.length_a   1.000
_cell.length_b   1.000
_cell.length_c   1.000
_cell.angle_alpha   90.00
_cell.angle_beta   90.00
_cell.angle_gamma   90.00
#
_symmetry.space_group_name_H-M   'P 1'
#
loop_
_entity.id
_entity.type
_entity.pdbx_description
1 polymer ?
#
loop_
_entity_poly.entity_id
_entity_poly.type
_entity_poly.pdbx_seq_one_letter_code
_entity_poly.pdbx_strand_id
1 'polypeptide(L)'
;MRADTSSTGFRLRTARGHLDAVVRMADDDRYCIDILHQLSAVQGALEGVRRDIIEAHLKGCVPEAAAEGRIDDIVSELMAALFGAVPGRKSTAHACESHSSHGDAGHGPTDHVAV
;
A
#
# COMPACT_ATOMS: atom_id res chain seq x y z
N MET A 1 2.93 22.57 -10.62
CA MET A 1 3.29 23.03 -9.26
C MET A 1 4.41 22.15 -8.67
N ARG A 2 5.29 22.70 -7.81
CA ARG A 2 6.19 21.91 -6.93
C ARG A 2 5.63 22.02 -5.50
N ALA A 3 5.46 20.91 -4.79
CA ALA A 3 4.95 20.90 -3.42
C ALA A 3 5.77 21.87 -2.54
N ASP A 4 5.11 22.64 -1.67
CA ASP A 4 5.78 23.56 -0.76
C ASP A 4 6.81 22.80 0.09
N THR A 5 8.08 23.01 -0.25
CA THR A 5 9.20 22.24 0.27
C THR A 5 9.49 22.51 1.75
N SER A 6 8.92 23.56 2.33
CA SER A 6 9.25 24.03 3.68
C SER A 6 8.58 23.19 4.78
N SER A 7 7.26 23.02 4.73
CA SER A 7 6.47 22.29 5.74
C SER A 7 6.47 20.78 5.50
N THR A 8 6.21 20.35 4.27
CA THR A 8 6.22 18.93 3.87
C THR A 8 7.61 18.33 4.05
N GLY A 9 8.66 19.07 3.68
CA GLY A 9 10.05 18.64 3.85
C GLY A 9 10.44 18.43 5.31
N PHE A 10 9.94 19.28 6.23
CA PHE A 10 10.18 19.09 7.67
C PHE A 10 9.54 17.81 8.19
N ARG A 11 8.27 17.57 7.88
CA ARG A 11 7.56 16.36 8.33
C ARG A 11 8.17 15.08 7.75
N LEU A 12 8.63 15.11 6.51
CA LEU A 12 9.38 13.99 5.89
C LEU A 12 10.70 13.71 6.63
N ARG A 13 11.44 14.75 7.04
CA ARG A 13 12.66 14.56 7.86
C ARG A 13 12.34 13.95 9.23
N THR A 14 11.23 14.36 9.85
CA THR A 14 10.74 13.75 11.10
C THR A 14 10.37 12.27 10.90
N ALA A 15 9.60 11.95 9.86
CA ALA A 15 9.24 10.57 9.53
C ALA A 15 10.48 9.69 9.29
N ARG A 16 11.50 10.22 8.60
CA ARG A 16 12.80 9.55 8.44
C ARG A 16 13.48 9.27 9.77
N GLY A 17 13.55 10.25 10.67
CA GLY A 17 14.14 10.04 12.00
C GLY A 17 13.41 8.97 12.83
N HIS A 18 12.08 8.90 12.73
CA HIS A 18 11.32 7.80 13.35
C HIS A 18 11.65 6.45 12.73
N LEU A 19 11.77 6.37 11.40
CA LEU A 19 12.10 5.14 10.70
C LEU A 19 13.52 4.67 11.03
N ASP A 20 14.50 5.58 11.07
CA ASP A 20 15.87 5.27 11.47
C ASP A 20 15.91 4.70 12.90
N ALA A 21 15.06 5.23 13.80
CA ALA A 21 14.90 4.68 15.15
C ALA A 21 14.28 3.28 15.15
N VAL A 22 13.28 3.00 14.31
CA VAL A 22 12.69 1.66 14.14
C VAL A 22 13.75 0.66 13.71
N VAL A 23 14.58 1.01 12.71
CA VAL A 23 15.66 0.15 12.21
C VAL A 23 16.63 -0.20 13.35
N ARG A 24 17.11 0.81 14.07
CA ARG A 24 18.01 0.59 15.22
C ARG A 24 17.35 -0.27 16.31
N MET A 25 16.07 -0.05 16.60
CA MET A 25 15.35 -0.87 17.59
C MET A 25 15.25 -2.35 17.17
N ALA A 26 15.10 -2.61 15.86
CA ALA A 26 15.12 -3.97 15.34
C ALA A 26 16.53 -4.59 15.40
N ASP A 27 17.56 -3.83 15.05
CA ASP A 27 18.96 -4.29 15.15
C ASP A 27 19.39 -4.57 16.60
N ASP A 28 18.85 -3.80 17.55
CA ASP A 28 19.06 -3.95 19.00
C ASP A 28 18.17 -5.05 19.64
N ASP A 29 17.41 -5.82 18.85
CA ASP A 29 16.45 -6.86 19.27
C ASP A 29 15.48 -6.40 20.39
N ARG A 30 14.96 -5.17 20.22
CA ARG A 30 14.02 -4.55 21.18
C ARG A 30 12.68 -5.27 21.18
N TYR A 31 11.95 -5.12 22.29
CA TYR A 31 10.63 -5.71 22.46
C TYR A 31 9.68 -5.31 21.32
N CYS A 32 9.07 -6.31 20.68
CA CYS A 32 8.28 -6.14 19.47
C CYS A 32 7.17 -5.09 19.59
N ILE A 33 6.55 -4.97 20.77
CA ILE A 33 5.48 -3.99 21.00
C ILE A 33 6.01 -2.55 20.94
N ASP A 34 7.23 -2.29 21.43
CA ASP A 34 7.85 -0.96 21.33
C ASP A 34 8.12 -0.62 19.87
N ILE A 35 8.61 -1.59 19.09
CA ILE A 35 8.84 -1.43 17.64
C ILE A 35 7.52 -1.12 16.92
N LEU A 36 6.44 -1.83 17.25
CA LEU A 36 5.11 -1.59 16.65
C LEU A 36 4.55 -0.21 17.01
N HIS A 37 4.74 0.26 18.24
CA HIS A 37 4.36 1.62 18.62
C HIS A 37 5.15 2.67 17.83
N GLN A 38 6.47 2.48 17.68
CA GLN A 38 7.30 3.38 16.91
C GLN A 38 6.96 3.36 15.41
N LEU A 39 6.65 2.19 14.86
CA LEU A 39 6.19 2.05 13.49
C LEU A 39 4.85 2.78 13.26
N SER A 40 3.93 2.72 14.23
CA SER A 40 2.69 3.48 14.19
C SER A 40 2.94 4.99 14.17
N ALA A 41 3.96 5.47 14.88
CA ALA A 41 4.38 6.87 14.82
C ALA A 41 4.90 7.27 13.42
N VAL A 42 5.67 6.40 12.76
CA VAL A 42 6.10 6.60 11.36
C VAL A 42 4.88 6.74 10.45
N GLN A 43 3.92 5.82 10.55
CA GLN A 43 2.69 5.85 9.75
C GLN A 43 1.91 7.15 9.96
N GLY A 44 1.75 7.60 11.21
CA GLY A 44 1.08 8.87 11.52
C GLY A 44 1.81 10.09 10.95
N ALA A 45 3.14 10.10 10.95
CA ALA A 45 3.92 11.17 10.34
C ALA A 45 3.74 11.23 8.82
N LEU A 46 3.76 10.06 8.15
CA LEU A 46 3.52 9.93 6.72
C LEU A 46 2.08 10.30 6.33
N GLU A 47 1.10 9.97 7.17
CA GLU A 47 -0.29 10.38 6.98
C GLU A 47 -0.43 11.90 6.94
N GLY A 48 0.25 12.61 7.85
CA GLY A 48 0.28 14.07 7.85
C GLY A 48 0.88 14.62 6.56
N VAL A 49 2.03 14.08 6.14
CA VAL A 49 2.66 14.46 4.85
C VAL A 49 1.72 14.25 3.67
N ARG A 50 1.02 13.10 3.64
CA ARG A 50 0.07 12.77 2.57
C ARG A 50 -1.03 13.82 2.47
N ARG A 51 -1.61 14.23 3.60
CA ARG A 51 -2.66 15.27 3.66
C ARG A 51 -2.15 16.62 3.15
N ASP A 52 -0.96 17.03 3.59
CA ASP A 52 -0.36 18.30 3.17
C ASP A 52 -0.16 18.34 1.64
N ILE A 53 0.30 17.23 1.05
CA ILE A 53 0.51 17.13 -0.41
C ILE A 53 -0.82 17.21 -1.16
N ILE A 54 -1.86 16.53 -0.69
CA ILE A 54 -3.20 16.57 -1.31
C ILE A 54 -3.77 17.98 -1.26
N GLU A 55 -3.70 18.63 -0.10
CA GLU A 55 -4.20 19.99 0.07
C GLU A 55 -3.47 20.96 -0.86
N ALA A 56 -2.14 20.85 -0.96
CA ALA A 56 -1.36 21.65 -1.89
C ALA A 56 -1.77 21.41 -3.35
N HIS A 57 -1.99 20.15 -3.74
CA HIS A 57 -2.44 19.81 -5.09
C HIS A 57 -3.82 20.41 -5.41
N LEU A 58 -4.78 20.27 -4.50
CA LEU A 58 -6.12 20.84 -4.67
C LEU A 58 -6.09 22.37 -4.78
N LYS A 59 -5.26 23.05 -3.98
CA LYS A 59 -5.14 24.51 -4.01
C LYS A 59 -4.42 25.03 -5.26
N GLY A 60 -3.49 24.26 -5.83
CA GLY A 60 -2.69 24.68 -6.99
C GLY A 60 -3.25 24.25 -8.33
N CYS A 61 -3.57 22.97 -8.49
CA CYS A 61 -3.91 22.39 -9.79
C CYS A 61 -5.39 22.57 -10.16
N VAL A 62 -6.31 22.62 -9.19
CA VAL A 62 -7.75 22.75 -9.48
C VAL A 62 -8.10 24.12 -10.07
N PRO A 63 -7.59 25.27 -9.57
CA PRO A 63 -7.89 26.56 -10.18
C PRO A 63 -7.40 26.67 -11.64
N GLU A 64 -6.21 26.15 -11.92
CA GLU A 64 -5.64 26.08 -13.27
C GLU A 64 -6.50 25.19 -14.18
N ALA A 65 -6.85 23.99 -13.72
CA ALA A 65 -7.69 23.06 -14.47
C ALA A 65 -9.11 23.59 -14.71
N ALA A 66 -9.66 24.35 -13.76
CA ALA A 66 -10.95 25.01 -13.93
C ALA A 66 -10.94 26.05 -15.05
N ALA A 67 -9.86 26.85 -15.13
CA ALA A 67 -9.68 27.83 -16.20
C ALA A 67 -9.54 27.16 -17.59
N GLU A 68 -9.00 25.94 -17.63
CA GLU A 68 -8.71 25.20 -18.86
C GLU A 68 -9.75 24.12 -19.20
N GLY A 69 -10.82 23.99 -18.41
CA GLY A 69 -11.86 22.99 -18.62
C GLY A 69 -11.42 21.53 -18.41
N ARG A 70 -10.36 21.30 -17.62
CA ARG A 70 -9.73 19.98 -17.38
C ARG A 70 -9.92 19.46 -15.95
N ILE A 71 -11.00 19.86 -15.27
CA ILE A 71 -11.25 19.45 -13.88
C ILE A 71 -11.34 17.92 -13.78
N ASP A 72 -12.06 17.28 -14.69
CA ASP A 72 -12.29 15.82 -14.67
C ASP A 72 -10.98 15.03 -14.80
N ASP A 73 -10.04 15.52 -15.63
CA ASP A 73 -8.72 14.90 -15.82
C ASP A 73 -7.92 14.90 -14.51
N ILE A 74 -7.86 16.06 -13.84
CA ILE A 74 -7.12 16.22 -12.57
C ILE A 74 -7.76 15.41 -11.45
N VAL A 75 -9.09 15.40 -11.36
CA VAL A 75 -9.80 14.60 -10.36
C VAL A 75 -9.53 13.12 -10.58
N SER A 76 -9.56 12.64 -11.82
CA SER A 76 -9.25 11.26 -12.16
C SER A 76 -7.82 10.87 -11.77
N GLU A 77 -6.83 11.74 -12.06
CA GLU A 77 -5.43 11.53 -11.68
C GLU A 77 -5.26 11.45 -10.16
N LEU A 78 -5.87 12.39 -9.41
CA LEU A 78 -5.80 12.41 -7.96
C LEU A 78 -6.45 11.17 -7.34
N MET A 79 -7.63 10.76 -7.82
CA MET A 79 -8.33 9.57 -7.33
C MET A 79 -7.52 8.30 -7.59
N ALA A 80 -6.88 8.18 -8.77
CA ALA A 80 -6.00 7.07 -9.09
C ALA A 80 -4.78 7.01 -8.15
N ALA A 81 -4.18 8.17 -7.83
CA ALA A 81 -3.05 8.27 -6.92
C ALA A 81 -3.40 7.96 -5.45
N LEU A 82 -4.62 8.29 -5.00
CA LEU A 82 -5.05 8.08 -3.61
C LEU A 82 -5.55 6.67 -3.31
N PHE A 83 -6.31 6.08 -4.23
CA PHE A 83 -7.03 4.83 -3.99
C PHE A 83 -6.55 3.66 -4.84
N GLY A 84 -5.58 3.92 -5.73
CA GLY A 84 -4.87 2.89 -6.45
C GLY A 84 -5.56 2.46 -7.74
N ALA A 85 -5.12 3.05 -8.84
CA ALA A 85 -4.51 2.25 -9.88
C ALA A 85 -3.01 2.57 -9.88
N VAL A 86 -2.17 1.66 -9.39
CA VAL A 86 -0.71 1.77 -9.59
C VAL A 86 -0.47 1.67 -11.10
N PRO A 87 0.04 2.70 -11.81
CA PRO A 87 0.43 2.51 -13.20
C PRO A 87 1.55 1.47 -13.25
N GLY A 88 1.26 0.30 -13.81
CA GLY A 88 2.26 -0.74 -14.09
C GLY A 88 2.13 -2.08 -13.38
N ARG A 89 1.15 -2.32 -12.48
CA ARG A 89 0.91 -3.68 -11.97
C ARG A 89 -0.08 -4.41 -12.86
N LYS A 90 0.41 -5.05 -13.93
CA LYS A 90 -0.37 -6.07 -14.64
C LYS A 90 -0.79 -7.12 -13.63
N SER A 91 -2.09 -7.36 -13.53
CA SER A 91 -2.65 -8.45 -12.73
C SER A 91 -2.04 -9.77 -13.20
N THR A 92 -1.10 -10.32 -12.42
CA THR A 92 -0.67 -11.71 -12.56
C THR A 92 -1.70 -12.60 -11.86
N ALA A 93 -2.96 -12.51 -12.30
CA ALA A 93 -3.99 -13.50 -12.00
C ALA A 93 -3.95 -14.61 -13.07
N HIS A 94 -2.76 -15.21 -13.25
CA HIS A 94 -2.57 -16.38 -14.11
C HIS A 94 -1.37 -17.20 -13.59
N ALA A 95 -1.56 -17.85 -12.44
CA ALA A 95 -0.66 -18.90 -11.95
C ALA A 95 -1.35 -19.69 -10.82
N CYS A 96 -2.44 -20.39 -11.15
CA CYS A 96 -2.89 -21.55 -10.37
C CYS A 96 -3.66 -22.50 -11.29
N GLU A 97 -3.02 -22.90 -12.38
CA GLU A 97 -3.40 -24.06 -13.18
C GLU A 97 -2.12 -24.80 -13.50
N SER A 98 -1.83 -25.86 -12.72
CA SER A 98 -1.10 -27.07 -13.09
C SER A 98 -0.36 -27.63 -11.88
N HIS A 99 -0.93 -28.65 -11.25
CA HIS A 99 -0.29 -29.80 -10.61
C HIS A 99 -1.39 -30.52 -9.81
N SER A 100 -1.70 -31.80 -9.95
CA SER A 100 -1.34 -32.84 -10.90
C SER A 100 -2.38 -33.93 -10.60
N SER A 101 -2.87 -34.58 -11.65
CA SER A 101 -3.46 -35.91 -11.59
C SER A 101 -2.71 -36.82 -10.61
N HIS A 102 -3.38 -37.25 -9.53
CA HIS A 102 -3.10 -38.52 -8.90
C HIS A 102 -4.31 -39.40 -9.13
N GLY A 103 -4.11 -40.43 -9.94
CA GLY A 103 -5.06 -41.50 -10.11
C GLY A 103 -5.03 -42.49 -8.94
N ASP A 104 -6.01 -43.39 -9.04
CA ASP A 104 -6.04 -44.74 -8.47
C ASP A 104 -6.51 -44.88 -7.01
N ALA A 105 -7.75 -45.35 -6.84
CA ALA A 105 -8.01 -46.71 -6.36
C ALA A 105 -9.52 -46.92 -6.21
N GLY A 106 -10.05 -47.85 -7.00
CA GLY A 106 -11.44 -48.28 -6.93
C GLY A 106 -11.77 -48.86 -5.55
N HIS A 107 -12.89 -48.41 -4.98
CA HIS A 107 -13.53 -49.06 -3.86
C HIS A 107 -14.65 -49.95 -4.43
N GLY A 108 -14.36 -51.24 -4.61
CA GLY A 108 -15.36 -52.26 -4.91
C GLY A 108 -16.23 -52.56 -3.68
N PRO A 109 -17.47 -53.02 -3.87
CA PRO A 109 -18.37 -53.34 -2.76
C PRO A 109 -17.88 -54.59 -2.02
N THR A 110 -17.84 -54.54 -0.69
CA THR A 110 -17.51 -55.68 0.16
C THR A 110 -18.68 -56.66 0.23
N ASP A 111 -18.61 -57.74 -0.55
CA ASP A 111 -19.38 -58.96 -0.29
C ASP A 111 -18.62 -59.80 0.74
N HIS A 112 -19.11 -59.80 1.99
CA HIS A 112 -18.77 -60.85 2.95
C HIS A 112 -20.01 -61.72 3.19
N VAL A 113 -20.00 -62.86 2.51
CA VAL A 113 -20.87 -64.02 2.72
C VAL A 113 -20.40 -64.80 3.96
N ALA A 114 -21.39 -65.39 4.62
CA ALA A 114 -21.35 -66.30 5.74
C ALA A 114 -20.33 -67.46 5.64
N VAL A 115 -19.66 -67.74 6.77
CA VAL A 115 -19.50 -69.06 7.42
C VAL A 115 -19.43 -68.82 8.93
#